data_AF-A0A258X4N9-F1
#
_entry.id   AF-A0A258X4N9-F1
#
_cell.length_a   1.000
_cell.length_b   1.000
_cell.length_c   1.000
_cell.angle_alpha   90.00
_cell.angle_beta   90.00
_cell.angle_gamma   90.00
#
_symmetry.space_group_name_H-M   'P 1'
#
loop_
_entity.id
_entity.type
_entity.pdbx_description
1 polymer ?
#
loop_
_entity_poly.entity_id
_entity_poly.type
_entity_poly.pdbx_seq_one_letter_code
_entity_poly.pdbx_strand_id
1 'polypeptide(L)'
;MGDEYLIGYRLTTQNSTLVSDRISVSKSMTPCLGSKQESLFLPRQPSQKLQALLNTHEDEFIEFATQQTIKLQSHQNITNHEHTSSDSMTLPTQCYIVDFNDDSVTISLLK
;
A
#
# COMPACT_ATOMS: atom_id res chain seq x y z
N MET A 1 14.69 -6.82 12.25
CA MET A 1 13.42 -7.09 12.94
C MET A 1 12.55 -5.91 12.59
N GLY A 2 11.64 -6.10 11.66
CA GLY A 2 10.92 -5.00 11.00
C GLY A 2 9.84 -4.43 11.87
N ASP A 3 9.47 -3.19 11.57
CA ASP A 3 8.34 -2.52 12.20
C ASP A 3 7.06 -2.77 11.39
N GLU A 4 5.93 -2.87 12.06
CA GLU A 4 4.64 -3.11 11.41
C GLU A 4 3.93 -1.79 11.07
N TYR A 5 3.37 -1.71 9.86
CA TYR A 5 2.69 -0.53 9.33
C TYR A 5 1.37 -0.92 8.67
N LEU A 6 0.37 -0.07 8.88
CA LEU A 6 -0.84 -0.05 8.08
C LEU A 6 -0.62 0.92 6.93
N ILE A 7 -0.73 0.40 5.70
CA ILE A 7 -0.54 1.20 4.48
C ILE A 7 -1.81 1.09 3.64
N GLY A 8 -2.34 2.24 3.24
CA GLY A 8 -3.52 2.37 2.40
C GLY A 8 -3.28 3.34 1.25
N TYR A 9 -4.03 3.17 0.18
CA TYR A 9 -3.91 3.98 -1.04
C TYR A 9 -5.29 4.40 -1.54
N ARG A 10 -5.41 5.68 -1.92
CA ARG A 10 -6.65 6.24 -2.45
C ARG A 10 -6.36 7.17 -3.63
N LEU A 11 -6.89 6.78 -4.77
CA LEU A 11 -6.95 7.57 -6.00
C LEU A 11 -8.34 8.18 -6.13
N THR A 12 -8.42 9.48 -6.43
CA THR A 12 -9.68 10.17 -6.71
C THR A 12 -9.57 10.93 -8.02
N THR A 13 -10.51 10.66 -8.92
CA THR A 13 -10.64 11.32 -10.21
C THR A 13 -11.98 12.05 -10.29
N GLN A 14 -12.03 13.12 -11.06
CA GLN A 14 -13.26 13.86 -11.36
C GLN A 14 -13.26 14.16 -12.85
N ASN A 15 -14.31 13.73 -13.56
CA ASN A 15 -14.40 13.83 -15.02
C ASN A 15 -13.15 13.28 -15.73
N SER A 16 -12.69 12.10 -15.32
CA SER A 16 -11.47 11.46 -15.85
C SER A 16 -10.16 12.25 -15.65
N THR A 17 -10.18 13.30 -14.83
CA THR A 17 -8.99 14.06 -14.44
C THR A 17 -8.58 13.66 -13.03
N LEU A 18 -7.28 13.42 -12.81
CA LEU A 18 -6.74 13.13 -11.50
C LEU A 18 -6.90 14.34 -10.56
N VAL A 19 -7.61 14.15 -9.45
CA VAL A 19 -7.82 15.21 -8.43
C VAL A 19 -6.91 15.01 -7.23
N SER A 20 -6.75 13.76 -6.80
CA SER A 20 -5.92 13.44 -5.65
C SER A 20 -5.37 12.03 -5.79
N ASP A 21 -4.10 11.91 -5.45
CA ASP A 21 -3.42 10.63 -5.25
C ASP A 21 -2.66 10.64 -3.92
N ARG A 22 -2.91 9.65 -3.06
CA ARG A 22 -2.39 9.64 -1.68
C ARG A 22 -2.14 8.23 -1.15
N ILE A 23 -0.89 7.99 -0.78
CA ILE A 23 -0.47 6.91 0.12
C ILE A 23 -0.54 7.38 1.57
N SER A 24 -1.25 6.61 2.40
CA SER A 24 -1.35 6.81 3.84
C SER A 24 -0.55 5.74 4.57
N VAL A 25 0.33 6.16 5.47
CA VAL A 25 1.20 5.28 6.26
C VAL A 25 0.97 5.56 7.74
N SER A 26 0.69 4.52 8.50
CA SER A 26 0.64 4.58 9.96
C SER A 26 1.41 3.41 10.55
N LYS A 27 2.19 3.65 11.62
CA LYS A 27 2.75 2.55 12.39
C LYS A 27 1.60 1.79 13.07
N SER A 28 1.64 0.47 13.05
CA SER A 28 0.62 -0.34 13.72
C SER A 28 0.78 -0.22 15.22
N MET A 29 -0.32 0.06 15.93
CA MET A 29 -0.33 0.12 17.40
C MET A 29 -0.57 -1.25 18.05
N THR A 30 -1.03 -2.22 17.25
CA THR A 30 -1.28 -3.60 17.67
C THR A 30 -0.53 -4.54 16.74
N PRO A 31 0.04 -5.65 17.25
CA PRO A 31 0.67 -6.64 16.40
C PRO A 31 -0.29 -7.12 15.31
N CYS A 32 0.17 -7.07 14.07
CA CYS A 32 -0.54 -7.64 12.95
C CYS A 32 -0.39 -9.16 12.99
N LEU A 33 -1.53 -9.85 12.98
CA LEU A 33 -1.55 -11.30 12.92
C LEU A 33 -1.28 -11.73 11.49
N GLY A 34 -0.37 -12.69 11.31
CA GLY A 34 -0.09 -13.26 10.01
C GLY A 34 1.36 -13.69 9.84
N SER A 35 1.59 -14.36 8.73
CA SER A 35 2.90 -14.76 8.21
C SER A 35 3.35 -13.79 7.11
N LYS A 36 4.66 -13.61 6.95
CA LYS A 36 5.21 -12.85 5.83
C LYS A 36 4.87 -13.58 4.53
N GLN A 37 4.24 -12.87 3.61
CA GLN A 37 3.93 -13.35 2.27
C GLN A 37 4.91 -12.75 1.26
N GLU A 38 4.41 -12.24 0.14
CA GLU A 38 5.21 -11.55 -0.86
C GLU A 38 5.81 -10.26 -0.31
N SER A 39 7.00 -9.95 -0.81
CA SER A 39 7.81 -8.82 -0.37
C SER A 39 8.20 -7.95 -1.55
N LEU A 40 8.02 -6.65 -1.39
CA LEU A 40 8.52 -5.63 -2.28
C LEU A 40 9.86 -5.12 -1.74
N PHE A 41 10.85 -5.00 -2.60
CA PHE A 41 12.15 -4.44 -2.27
C PHE A 41 12.30 -3.10 -2.97
N LEU A 42 12.58 -2.04 -2.20
CA LEU A 42 12.76 -0.69 -2.73
C LEU A 42 14.15 -0.16 -2.33
N PRO A 43 14.91 0.45 -3.26
CA PRO A 43 16.13 1.14 -2.92
C PRO A 43 15.81 2.38 -2.07
N ARG A 44 16.64 2.68 -1.08
CA ARG A 44 16.40 3.77 -0.13
C ARG A 44 17.64 4.63 0.03
N GLN A 45 17.42 5.93 0.17
CA GLN A 45 18.45 6.84 0.67
C GLN A 45 18.53 6.80 2.21
N PRO A 46 19.74 6.94 2.80
CA PRO A 46 19.90 7.02 4.24
C PRO A 46 18.98 8.10 4.85
N SER A 47 18.33 7.77 5.97
CA SER A 47 17.37 8.66 6.67
C SER A 47 16.05 8.97 5.93
N GLN A 48 15.79 8.40 4.75
CA GLN A 48 14.49 8.57 4.08
C GLN A 48 13.39 7.89 4.91
N LYS A 49 12.27 8.59 5.12
CA LYS A 49 11.08 8.08 5.83
C LYS A 49 10.25 7.18 4.92
N LEU A 50 9.52 6.21 5.48
CA LEU A 50 8.67 5.29 4.71
C LEU A 50 7.72 6.00 3.76
N GLN A 51 7.03 7.03 4.24
CA GLN A 51 6.06 7.76 3.41
C GLN A 51 6.73 8.47 2.23
N ALA A 52 7.92 9.04 2.44
CA ALA A 52 8.67 9.67 1.34
C ALA A 52 9.19 8.62 0.34
N LEU A 53 9.61 7.45 0.84
CA LEU A 53 10.03 6.32 -0.01
C LEU A 53 8.88 5.82 -0.88
N LEU A 54 7.72 5.56 -0.28
CA LEU A 54 6.53 5.09 -0.98
C LEU A 54 6.03 6.09 -2.01
N ASN A 55 6.09 7.39 -1.72
CA ASN A 55 5.75 8.41 -2.71
C ASN A 55 6.79 8.51 -3.85
N THR A 56 8.04 8.12 -3.61
CA THR A 56 9.09 8.10 -4.65
C THR A 56 8.93 6.87 -5.55
N HIS A 57 8.51 5.75 -4.98
CA HIS A 57 8.27 4.47 -5.65
C HIS A 57 6.78 4.14 -5.68
N GLU A 58 5.95 5.14 -5.99
CA GLU A 58 4.49 5.05 -5.88
C GLU A 58 3.93 3.99 -6.82
N ASP A 59 4.33 4.01 -8.09
CA ASP A 59 3.90 3.03 -9.10
C ASP A 59 4.24 1.59 -8.69
N GLU A 60 5.48 1.35 -8.23
CA GLU A 60 5.95 0.03 -7.79
C GLU A 60 5.14 -0.48 -6.59
N PHE A 61 4.84 0.40 -5.63
CA PHE A 61 4.03 0.05 -4.48
C PHE A 61 2.57 -0.21 -4.83
N ILE A 62 1.95 0.62 -5.67
CA ILE A 62 0.56 0.45 -6.12
C ILE A 62 0.43 -0.85 -6.90
N GLU A 63 1.35 -1.16 -7.81
CA GLU A 63 1.34 -2.41 -8.55
C GLU A 63 1.42 -3.60 -7.59
N PHE A 64 2.38 -3.59 -6.67
CA PHE A 64 2.52 -4.62 -5.65
C PHE A 64 1.24 -4.80 -4.82
N ALA A 65 0.69 -3.70 -4.27
CA ALA A 65 -0.51 -3.72 -3.44
C ALA A 65 -1.76 -4.16 -4.22
N THR A 66 -1.85 -3.79 -5.50
CA THR A 66 -2.95 -4.19 -6.40
C THR A 66 -2.87 -5.68 -6.72
N GLN A 67 -1.68 -6.20 -7.04
CA GLN A 67 -1.47 -7.63 -7.25
C GLN A 67 -1.84 -8.44 -6.01
N GLN A 68 -1.46 -7.98 -4.81
CA GLN A 68 -1.90 -8.62 -3.56
C GLN A 68 -3.42 -8.56 -3.40
N THR A 69 -4.03 -7.40 -3.69
CA THR A 69 -5.48 -7.23 -3.57
C THR A 69 -6.25 -8.10 -4.56
N ILE A 70 -5.83 -8.22 -5.82
CA ILE A 70 -6.48 -9.10 -6.81
C ILE A 70 -6.38 -10.56 -6.36
N LYS A 71 -5.24 -10.99 -5.82
CA LYS A 71 -5.09 -12.33 -5.22
C LYS A 71 -6.06 -12.56 -4.05
N LEU A 72 -6.39 -11.52 -3.28
CA LEU A 72 -7.42 -11.56 -2.23
C LEU A 72 -8.85 -11.58 -2.77
N GLN A 73 -9.12 -10.77 -3.79
CA GLN A 73 -10.43 -10.61 -4.43
C GLN A 73 -10.86 -11.84 -5.23
N SER A 74 -9.91 -12.58 -5.81
CA SER A 74 -10.20 -13.90 -6.38
C SER A 74 -10.78 -14.89 -5.34
N HIS A 75 -10.72 -14.57 -4.05
CA HIS A 75 -11.36 -15.30 -2.95
C HIS A 75 -12.62 -14.62 -2.37
N GLN A 76 -12.95 -13.37 -2.75
CA GLN A 76 -14.09 -12.63 -2.20
C GLN A 76 -14.71 -11.69 -3.25
N ASN A 77 -16.00 -11.92 -3.58
CA ASN A 77 -16.80 -11.10 -4.50
C ASN A 77 -16.86 -9.63 -4.04
N ILE A 78 -16.53 -8.69 -4.94
CA ILE A 78 -16.63 -7.24 -4.69
C ILE A 78 -17.86 -6.71 -5.41
N THR A 79 -18.73 -6.05 -4.64
CA THR A 79 -19.83 -5.22 -5.14
C THR A 79 -19.36 -3.78 -5.27
N ASN A 80 -19.29 -3.27 -6.50
CA ASN A 80 -19.14 -1.85 -6.79
C ASN A 80 -20.50 -1.15 -6.66
N HIS A 81 -20.52 0.06 -6.08
CA HIS A 81 -21.73 0.89 -5.97
C HIS A 81 -21.52 2.21 -6.73
N GLU A 82 -22.48 2.56 -7.59
CA GLU A 82 -22.41 3.68 -8.55
C GLU A 82 -22.92 5.05 -8.04
N HIS A 83 -22.48 6.09 -8.77
CA HIS A 83 -23.08 7.39 -9.12
C HIS A 83 -22.66 8.69 -8.37
N THR A 84 -21.70 9.39 -8.97
CA THR A 84 -21.66 10.83 -9.38
C THR A 84 -20.32 11.05 -10.14
N SER A 85 -20.11 12.14 -10.89
CA SER A 85 -18.95 12.34 -11.81
C SER A 85 -17.54 12.35 -11.18
N SER A 86 -17.43 11.95 -9.92
CA SER A 86 -16.20 11.63 -9.21
C SER A 86 -16.09 10.11 -9.04
N ASP A 87 -15.04 9.52 -9.59
CA ASP A 87 -14.70 8.12 -9.39
C ASP A 87 -13.51 8.01 -8.44
N SER A 88 -13.57 7.09 -7.47
CA SER A 88 -12.51 6.89 -6.51
C SER A 88 -12.15 5.43 -6.37
N MET A 89 -10.88 5.11 -6.65
CA MET A 89 -10.31 3.80 -6.42
C MET A 89 -9.60 3.80 -5.07
N THR A 90 -10.02 2.92 -4.16
CA THR A 90 -9.37 2.76 -2.85
C THR A 90 -8.88 1.32 -2.73
N LEU A 91 -7.59 1.13 -2.50
CA LEU A 91 -7.07 -0.18 -2.15
C LEU A 91 -7.35 -0.45 -0.66
N PRO A 92 -7.74 -1.67 -0.27
CA PRO A 92 -7.93 -2.01 1.13
C PRO A 92 -6.64 -1.74 1.92
N THR A 93 -6.76 -1.06 3.06
CA THR A 93 -5.62 -0.89 3.98
C THR A 93 -5.16 -2.26 4.46
N GLN A 94 -3.88 -2.56 4.23
CA GLN A 94 -3.27 -3.83 4.63
C GLN A 94 -2.15 -3.59 5.64
N CYS A 95 -1.82 -4.64 6.40
CA CYS A 95 -0.69 -4.60 7.29
C CYS A 95 0.56 -5.17 6.64
N TYR A 96 1.65 -4.42 6.77
CA TYR A 96 2.95 -4.77 6.23
C TYR A 96 3.98 -4.75 7.35
N ILE A 97 4.93 -5.68 7.27
CA ILE A 97 6.17 -5.57 8.04
C ILE A 97 7.23 -4.93 7.15
N VAL A 98 7.84 -3.89 7.68
CA VAL A 98 8.80 -3.04 6.97
C VAL A 98 10.15 -3.17 7.66
N ASP A 99 11.08 -3.79 6.95
CA ASP A 99 12.46 -3.95 7.38
C ASP A 99 13.32 -2.87 6.69
N PHE A 100 13.81 -1.90 7.47
CA PHE A 100 14.74 -0.88 6.99
C PHE A 100 16.18 -1.40 7.06
N ASN A 101 16.86 -1.38 5.92
CA ASN A 101 18.31 -1.57 5.81
C ASN A 101 18.97 -0.23 5.42
N ASP A 102 20.30 -0.21 5.35
CA ASP A 102 21.07 1.00 5.05
C ASP A 102 20.73 1.58 3.68
N ASP A 103 20.65 0.71 2.67
CA ASP A 103 20.45 1.12 1.25
C ASP A 103 19.10 0.67 0.68
N SER A 104 18.26 0.02 1.49
CA SER A 104 17.00 -0.56 1.00
C SER A 104 15.94 -0.69 2.07
N VAL A 105 14.70 -0.88 1.62
CA VAL A 105 13.57 -1.24 2.47
C VAL A 105 12.87 -2.43 1.87
N THR A 106 12.59 -3.41 2.71
CA THR A 106 11.75 -4.55 2.36
C THR A 106 10.38 -4.37 2.99
N ILE A 107 9.33 -4.41 2.17
CA ILE A 107 7.94 -4.28 2.57
C ILE A 107 7.26 -5.63 2.31
N SER A 108 6.95 -6.38 3.36
CA SER A 108 6.29 -7.69 3.23
C SER A 108 4.85 -7.60 3.72
N LEU A 109 3.91 -8.15 2.95
CA LEU A 109 2.52 -8.29 3.40
C LEU A 109 2.44 -9.30 4.56
N LEU A 110 1.72 -8.94 5.62
CA LEU A 110 1.39 -9.85 6.72
C LEU A 110 -0.03 -10.38 6.56
N LYS A 111 -0.17 -11.72 6.49
CA LYS A 111 -1.45 -12.41 6.37
C LYS A 111 -1.44 -13.81 6.98
#